data_AF-A0A1E3H3K3-F1
#
_entry.id   AF-A0A1E3H3K3-F1
#
_cell.length_a   1.000
_cell.length_b   1.000
_cell.length_c   1.000
_cell.angle_alpha   90.00
_cell.angle_beta   90.00
_cell.angle_gamma   90.00
#
_symmetry.space_group_name_H-M   'P 1'
#
loop_
_entity.id
_entity.type
_entity.pdbx_description
1 polymer ?
#
loop_
_entity_poly.entity_id
_entity_poly.type
_entity_poly.pdbx_seq_one_letter_code
_entity_poly.pdbx_strand_id
1 'polypeptide(L)'
;MVVGVTDDLKDRISAVDLVRLAAEALGGKGGGGRPDMAQAGGPDGANAAAAIEAVAGGLPAALAPDRQEGAMGGTDHEHDDHHDHPHDHDHDHDHHAHDNRYSDMEARVRALETLLAEKGLIDPAALDVIVETYETRVGPRNGARVVAKAWSDPDFAAWLMRDATAAIASLGYTGRQGEHMRAVFNAPDVHNLVVCTLCSCYPWSVLGLPPVWYKAPAYRSRAVIDPRGVLAEFGVVLPDETRIRVWDSTAELRYLVVPQRPAGTEGLDEAALADLVTRDAMIGTGLARVPELSP
;
A
#
# COMPACT_ATOMS: atom_id res chain seq x y z
N MET A 1 12.57 1.06 3.01
CA MET A 1 13.61 1.61 2.13
C MET A 1 14.42 0.45 1.56
N VAL A 2 14.82 0.54 0.29
CA VAL A 2 15.59 -0.49 -0.42
C VAL A 2 16.87 0.18 -0.94
N VAL A 3 18.01 -0.49 -0.79
CA VAL A 3 19.28 -0.11 -1.41
C VAL A 3 19.68 -1.19 -2.38
N GLY A 4 20.07 -0.80 -3.59
CA GLY A 4 20.67 -1.68 -4.60
C GLY A 4 22.08 -1.20 -4.93
N VAL A 5 22.98 -2.15 -5.17
CA VAL A 5 24.35 -1.92 -5.63
C VAL A 5 24.55 -2.72 -6.91
N THR A 6 25.12 -2.09 -7.94
CA THR A 6 25.36 -2.74 -9.23
C THR A 6 26.46 -3.81 -9.14
N ASP A 7 26.47 -4.74 -10.09
CA ASP A 7 27.38 -5.89 -10.07
C ASP A 7 28.88 -5.51 -10.06
N ASP A 8 29.23 -4.37 -10.64
CA ASP A 8 30.59 -3.82 -10.66
C ASP A 8 31.02 -3.19 -9.33
N LEU A 9 30.07 -2.96 -8.42
CA LEU A 9 30.29 -2.31 -7.12
C LEU A 9 30.05 -3.24 -5.91
N LYS A 10 29.31 -4.34 -6.06
CA LYS A 10 28.87 -5.19 -4.94
C LYS A 10 29.99 -5.86 -4.14
N ASP A 11 31.18 -6.02 -4.73
CA ASP A 11 32.36 -6.56 -4.04
C ASP A 11 33.05 -5.51 -3.14
N ARG A 12 32.69 -4.23 -3.30
CA ARG A 12 33.27 -3.08 -2.59
C ARG A 12 32.26 -2.35 -1.71
N ILE A 13 30.98 -2.46 -2.03
CA ILE A 13 29.88 -1.77 -1.35
C ILE A 13 28.78 -2.80 -1.04
N SER A 14 28.41 -2.87 0.23
CA SER A 14 27.37 -3.76 0.73
C SER A 14 26.05 -3.00 0.83
N ALA A 15 25.05 -3.42 0.04
CA ALA A 15 23.69 -2.89 0.15
C ALA A 15 23.11 -3.08 1.56
N VAL A 16 23.51 -4.14 2.26
CA VAL A 16 23.07 -4.45 3.64
C VAL A 16 23.59 -3.41 4.63
N ASP A 17 24.84 -2.98 4.49
CA ASP A 17 25.41 -2.00 5.41
C ASP A 17 24.83 -0.61 5.16
N LEU A 18 24.65 -0.24 3.89
CA LEU A 18 24.00 1.02 3.51
C LEU A 18 22.54 1.08 4.00
N VAL A 19 21.76 0.01 3.82
CA VAL A 19 20.34 0.03 4.21
C VAL A 19 20.15 0.10 5.73
N ARG A 20 21.14 -0.35 6.52
CA ARG A 20 21.13 -0.25 8.00
C ARG A 20 21.32 1.19 8.48
N LEU A 21 22.17 1.98 7.82
CA LEU A 21 22.34 3.41 8.12
C LEU A 21 21.01 4.16 8.00
N ALA A 22 20.26 3.86 6.95
CA ALA A 22 18.93 4.43 6.76
C ALA A 22 17.89 3.87 7.73
N ALA A 23 17.99 2.61 8.14
CA ALA A 23 17.09 2.04 9.15
C ALA A 23 17.18 2.83 10.46
N GLU A 24 18.39 3.20 10.89
CA GLU A 24 18.62 4.01 12.09
C GLU A 24 17.95 5.39 11.99
N ALA A 25 18.08 6.06 10.85
CA ALA A 25 17.42 7.36 10.60
C ALA A 25 15.87 7.26 10.62
N LEU A 26 15.33 6.09 10.30
CA LEU A 26 13.89 5.81 10.35
C LEU A 26 13.42 5.29 11.73
N GLY A 27 14.30 5.24 12.74
CA GLY A 27 13.99 4.68 14.06
C GLY A 27 13.90 3.14 14.06
N GLY A 28 14.30 2.49 12.98
CA GLY A 28 14.38 1.06 12.82
C GLY A 28 15.67 0.46 13.37
N LYS A 29 15.67 -0.86 13.59
CA LYS A 29 16.87 -1.61 13.98
C LYS A 29 17.08 -2.75 12.99
N GLY A 30 18.21 -2.70 12.28
CA GLY A 30 18.62 -3.75 11.35
C GLY A 30 18.24 -3.50 9.90
N GLY A 31 18.27 -4.57 9.11
CA GLY A 31 18.24 -4.50 7.65
C GLY A 31 18.97 -5.71 7.09
N GLY A 32 18.41 -6.31 6.05
CA GLY A 32 18.87 -7.59 5.52
C GLY A 32 18.57 -7.76 4.04
N GLY A 33 19.29 -8.68 3.42
CA GLY A 33 19.23 -8.93 1.99
C GLY A 33 20.55 -9.50 1.49
N ARG A 34 20.75 -9.41 0.18
CA ARG A 34 21.99 -9.81 -0.47
C ARG A 34 22.94 -8.61 -0.55
N PRO A 35 24.25 -8.82 -0.77
CA PRO A 35 25.20 -7.73 -0.94
C PRO A 35 24.83 -6.73 -2.06
N ASP A 36 24.14 -7.19 -3.10
CA ASP A 36 23.67 -6.39 -4.25
C ASP A 36 22.31 -5.71 -4.01
N MET A 37 21.51 -6.18 -3.05
CA MET A 37 20.18 -5.61 -2.79
C MET A 37 19.69 -5.95 -1.39
N ALA A 38 19.37 -4.93 -0.60
CA ALA A 38 18.91 -5.09 0.76
C ALA A 38 17.77 -4.13 1.12
N GLN A 39 16.98 -4.53 2.12
CA GLN A 39 15.81 -3.77 2.57
C GLN A 39 15.84 -3.61 4.09
N ALA A 40 15.39 -2.43 4.52
CA ALA A 40 15.10 -2.13 5.93
C ALA A 40 13.94 -1.13 6.03
N GLY A 41 13.51 -0.87 7.25
CA GLY A 41 12.52 0.15 7.55
C GLY A 41 12.54 0.53 9.01
N GLY A 42 11.74 1.52 9.35
CA GLY A 42 11.51 1.97 10.72
C GLY A 42 10.17 2.70 10.80
N PRO A 43 9.68 2.97 12.02
CA PRO A 43 8.38 3.60 12.24
C PRO A 43 8.29 5.04 11.70
N ASP A 44 9.42 5.74 11.56
CA ASP A 44 9.45 7.18 11.30
C ASP A 44 9.55 7.49 9.80
N GLY A 45 8.50 7.17 9.05
CA GLY A 45 8.45 7.38 7.59
C GLY A 45 8.66 8.83 7.13
N ALA A 46 8.40 9.81 8.02
CA ALA A 46 8.67 11.23 7.75
C ALA A 46 10.17 11.54 7.59
N ASN A 47 11.06 10.67 8.10
CA ASN A 47 12.51 10.85 8.04
C ASN A 47 13.13 10.26 6.75
N ALA A 48 12.33 10.03 5.70
CA ALA A 48 12.82 9.44 4.46
C ALA A 48 13.98 10.23 3.83
N ALA A 49 13.94 11.57 3.89
CA ALA A 49 15.04 12.40 3.39
C ALA A 49 16.34 12.19 4.20
N ALA A 50 16.24 12.16 5.53
CA ALA A 50 17.38 11.91 6.41
C ALA A 50 17.98 10.52 6.21
N ALA A 51 17.13 9.52 5.92
CA ALA A 51 17.57 8.17 5.58
C ALA A 51 18.36 8.13 4.26
N ILE A 52 17.96 8.89 3.25
CA ILE A 52 18.71 9.01 1.98
C ILE A 52 20.07 9.67 2.22
N GLU A 53 20.12 10.74 3.00
CA GLU A 53 21.38 11.41 3.37
C GLU A 53 22.32 10.50 4.15
N ALA A 54 21.79 9.69 5.08
CA ALA A 54 22.58 8.71 5.82
C ALA A 54 23.21 7.65 4.90
N VAL A 55 22.47 7.20 3.88
CA VAL A 55 23.00 6.27 2.87
C VAL A 55 24.08 6.95 2.02
N ALA A 56 23.84 8.18 1.57
CA ALA A 56 24.80 8.94 0.77
C ALA A 56 26.11 9.19 1.54
N GLY A 57 26.02 9.52 2.84
CA GLY A 57 27.17 9.69 3.72
C GLY A 57 27.96 8.40 4.00
N GLY A 58 27.34 7.23 3.78
CA GLY A 58 27.99 5.92 3.90
C GLY A 58 28.77 5.47 2.65
N LEU A 59 28.68 6.22 1.54
CA LEU A 59 29.39 5.87 0.30
C LEU A 59 30.90 6.22 0.39
N PRO A 60 31.78 5.43 -0.24
CA PRO A 60 33.19 5.80 -0.37
C PRO A 60 33.34 7.17 -1.05
N ALA A 61 34.30 7.99 -0.62
CA ALA A 61 34.50 9.36 -1.12
C ALA A 61 34.66 9.45 -2.66
N ALA A 62 35.20 8.42 -3.31
CA ALA A 62 35.33 8.34 -4.77
C ALA A 62 33.98 8.15 -5.52
N LEU A 63 32.90 7.90 -4.78
CA LEU A 63 31.53 7.67 -5.27
C LEU A 63 30.53 8.60 -4.58
N ALA A 64 31.00 9.51 -3.71
CA ALA A 64 30.14 10.54 -3.16
C ALA A 64 29.74 11.49 -4.31
N PRO A 65 28.48 11.93 -4.38
CA PRO A 65 28.09 12.94 -5.36
C PRO A 65 28.92 14.20 -5.15
N ASP A 66 29.36 14.83 -6.24
CA ASP A 66 30.04 16.13 -6.19
C ASP A 66 29.14 17.10 -5.40
N ARG A 67 29.61 17.51 -4.22
CA ARG A 67 28.95 18.55 -3.44
C ARG A 67 29.16 19.84 -4.21
N GLN A 68 28.14 20.28 -4.95
CA GLN A 68 28.10 21.64 -5.44
C GLN A 68 28.09 22.57 -4.22
N GLU A 69 29.22 23.22 -3.96
CA GLU A 69 29.43 24.17 -2.87
C GLU A 69 28.52 25.39 -3.06
N GLY A 70 27.37 25.39 -2.37
CA GLY A 70 26.69 26.62 -1.99
C GLY A 70 27.49 27.28 -0.86
N ALA A 71 28.53 28.03 -1.22
CA ALA A 71 29.34 28.78 -0.27
C ALA A 71 28.52 29.88 0.42
N MET A 72 28.08 29.63 1.66
CA MET A 72 27.74 30.69 2.61
C MET A 72 29.05 31.32 3.11
N GLY A 73 29.55 32.31 2.36
CA GLY A 73 30.59 33.22 2.82
C GLY A 73 29.98 34.34 3.64
N GLY A 74 29.97 34.19 4.97
CA GLY A 74 29.81 35.33 5.88
C GLY A 74 31.16 36.01 6.04
N THR A 75 31.25 37.28 5.64
CA THR A 75 32.36 38.15 6.00
C THR A 75 31.81 39.46 6.52
N ASP A 76 32.13 39.74 7.78
CA ASP A 76 32.02 41.03 8.43
C ASP A 76 32.71 42.12 7.59
N HIS A 77 32.02 43.24 7.36
CA HIS A 77 32.68 44.48 7.00
C HIS A 77 32.08 45.67 7.75
N GLU A 78 33.01 46.47 8.25
CA GLU A 78 32.89 47.62 9.12
C GLU A 78 32.09 48.76 8.48
N HIS A 79 31.48 49.57 9.36
CA HIS A 79 30.90 50.86 9.06
C HIS A 79 31.96 51.84 8.56
N ASP A 80 31.67 52.55 7.46
CA ASP A 80 31.98 53.97 7.36
C ASP A 80 31.08 54.68 6.32
N ASP A 81 30.78 55.93 6.64
CA ASP A 81 29.71 56.77 6.10
C ASP A 81 29.90 57.30 4.66
N HIS A 82 28.75 57.59 4.04
CA HIS A 82 28.43 58.79 3.25
C HIS A 82 28.03 58.65 1.75
N HIS A 83 26.83 59.21 1.50
CA HIS A 83 26.33 59.97 0.33
C HIS A 83 25.26 59.34 -0.57
N ASP A 84 24.13 60.06 -0.59
CA ASP A 84 22.99 60.01 -1.51
C ASP A 84 23.39 59.90 -3.00
N HIS A 85 22.66 59.07 -3.76
CA HIS A 85 21.98 59.45 -5.00
C HIS A 85 21.08 58.29 -5.50
N PRO A 86 19.84 58.55 -5.97
CA PRO A 86 18.94 57.52 -6.44
C PRO A 86 19.19 57.24 -7.93
N HIS A 87 19.45 55.98 -8.28
CA HIS A 87 19.37 55.53 -9.67
C HIS A 87 18.52 54.26 -9.75
N ASP A 88 17.32 54.46 -10.29
CA ASP A 88 16.49 53.43 -10.91
C ASP A 88 17.32 52.60 -11.89
N HIS A 89 17.40 51.29 -11.64
CA HIS A 89 17.64 50.32 -12.69
C HIS A 89 16.74 49.11 -12.46
N ASP A 90 15.65 49.09 -13.22
CA ASP A 90 14.90 47.90 -13.59
C ASP A 90 15.87 46.81 -14.06
N HIS A 91 15.94 45.73 -13.29
CA HIS A 91 16.38 44.44 -13.78
C HIS A 91 15.25 43.44 -13.55
N ASP A 92 14.37 43.39 -14.54
CA ASP A 92 13.57 42.22 -14.88
C ASP A 92 14.52 41.02 -15.03
N HIS A 93 14.65 40.25 -13.97
CA HIS A 93 15.17 38.91 -14.06
C HIS A 93 14.03 38.01 -14.54
N ASP A 94 13.97 37.84 -15.86
CA ASP A 94 13.29 36.75 -16.54
C ASP A 94 13.72 35.43 -15.89
N HIS A 95 12.97 35.00 -14.89
CA HIS A 95 13.01 33.62 -14.41
C HIS A 95 12.50 32.76 -15.54
N HIS A 96 13.42 32.13 -16.28
CA HIS A 96 13.13 31.02 -17.16
C HIS A 96 12.42 29.92 -16.35
N ALA A 97 11.10 30.03 -16.28
CA ALA A 97 10.21 28.98 -15.85
C ALA A 97 10.39 27.83 -16.84
N HIS A 98 11.17 26.82 -16.46
CA HIS A 98 11.12 25.54 -17.13
C HIS A 98 9.69 25.02 -16.95
N ASP A 99 8.91 25.10 -18.04
CA ASP A 99 7.53 24.62 -18.21
C ASP A 99 7.48 23.08 -18.08
N ASN A 100 7.84 22.55 -16.92
CA ASN A 100 7.63 21.15 -16.61
C ASN A 100 6.25 21.03 -15.97
N ARG A 101 5.24 20.76 -16.80
CA ARG A 101 3.84 20.56 -16.38
C ARG A 101 3.63 19.33 -15.48
N TYR A 102 4.69 18.58 -15.22
CA TYR A 102 4.69 17.41 -14.37
C TYR A 102 5.23 17.76 -12.98
N SER A 103 4.58 17.25 -11.95
CA SER A 103 5.18 17.13 -10.63
C SER A 103 6.44 16.26 -10.69
N ASP A 104 7.33 16.41 -9.70
CA ASP A 104 8.56 15.61 -9.61
C ASP A 104 8.29 14.10 -9.65
N MET A 105 7.19 13.63 -9.06
CA MET A 105 6.82 12.21 -9.09
C MET A 105 6.40 11.78 -10.50
N GLU A 106 5.57 12.57 -11.17
CA GLU A 106 5.13 12.28 -12.55
C GLU A 106 6.32 12.28 -13.52
N ALA A 107 7.24 13.22 -13.37
CA ALA A 107 8.46 13.27 -14.16
C ALA A 107 9.32 12.00 -13.94
N ARG A 108 9.50 11.56 -12.70
CA ARG A 108 10.24 10.33 -12.36
C ARG A 108 9.57 9.07 -12.91
N VAL A 109 8.24 8.96 -12.79
CA VAL A 109 7.48 7.82 -13.31
C VAL A 109 7.61 7.75 -14.82
N ARG A 110 7.43 8.88 -15.53
CA ARG A 110 7.58 8.94 -17.00
C ARG A 110 8.99 8.60 -17.44
N ALA A 111 10.01 9.16 -16.79
CA ALA A 111 11.41 8.87 -17.13
C ALA A 111 11.73 7.37 -16.98
N LEU A 112 11.24 6.73 -15.92
CA LEU A 112 11.42 5.30 -15.70
C LEU A 112 10.68 4.46 -16.75
N GLU A 113 9.42 4.80 -17.06
CA GLU A 113 8.63 4.14 -18.10
C GLU A 113 9.32 4.22 -19.46
N THR A 114 9.74 5.41 -19.89
CA THR A 114 10.46 5.62 -21.16
C THR A 114 11.73 4.80 -21.20
N LEU A 115 12.55 4.84 -20.15
CA LEU A 115 13.80 4.08 -20.09
C LEU A 115 13.58 2.57 -20.20
N LEU A 116 12.57 2.03 -19.50
CA LEU A 116 12.27 0.59 -19.53
C LEU A 116 11.71 0.16 -20.90
N ALA A 117 10.89 1.00 -21.53
CA ALA A 117 10.33 0.75 -22.86
C ALA A 117 11.41 0.78 -23.94
N GLU A 118 12.28 1.80 -23.94
CA GLU A 118 13.41 1.90 -24.89
C GLU A 118 14.37 0.72 -24.78
N LYS A 119 14.54 0.17 -23.58
CA LYS A 119 15.33 -1.05 -23.34
C LYS A 119 14.60 -2.34 -23.72
N GLY A 120 13.33 -2.27 -24.14
CA GLY A 120 12.50 -3.42 -24.48
C GLY A 120 12.15 -4.31 -23.28
N LEU A 121 12.20 -3.76 -22.06
CA LEU A 121 11.92 -4.50 -20.81
C LEU A 121 10.43 -4.48 -20.45
N ILE A 122 9.69 -3.52 -20.97
CA ILE A 122 8.23 -3.41 -20.83
C ILE A 122 7.59 -3.17 -22.20
N ASP A 123 6.35 -3.61 -22.33
CA ASP A 123 5.46 -3.23 -23.43
C ASP A 123 4.40 -2.28 -22.85
N PRO A 124 4.37 -0.99 -23.25
CA PRO A 124 3.37 -0.04 -22.79
C PRO A 124 1.93 -0.51 -23.04
N ALA A 125 1.66 -1.18 -24.16
CA ALA A 125 0.32 -1.69 -24.46
C ALA A 125 -0.10 -2.80 -23.47
N ALA A 126 0.85 -3.61 -23.00
CA ALA A 126 0.58 -4.60 -21.96
C ALA A 126 0.32 -3.95 -20.60
N LEU A 127 0.98 -2.82 -20.28
CA LEU A 127 0.71 -2.06 -19.06
C LEU A 127 -0.69 -1.47 -19.07
N ASP A 128 -1.15 -0.91 -20.20
CA ASP A 128 -2.50 -0.38 -20.35
C ASP A 128 -3.56 -1.45 -20.06
N VAL A 129 -3.37 -2.68 -20.56
CA VAL A 129 -4.27 -3.80 -20.28
C VAL A 129 -4.30 -4.16 -18.80
N ILE A 130 -3.16 -4.09 -18.10
CA ILE A 130 -3.08 -4.34 -16.66
C ILE A 130 -3.86 -3.26 -15.90
N VAL A 131 -3.68 -1.99 -16.26
CA VAL A 131 -4.39 -0.86 -15.64
C VAL A 131 -5.90 -1.02 -15.84
N GLU A 132 -6.35 -1.19 -17.08
CA GLU A 132 -7.77 -1.35 -17.42
C GLU A 132 -8.40 -2.53 -16.65
N THR A 133 -7.68 -3.64 -16.51
CA THR A 133 -8.15 -4.82 -15.78
C THR A 133 -8.49 -4.50 -14.32
N TYR A 134 -7.62 -3.79 -13.61
CA TYR A 134 -7.86 -3.47 -12.19
C TYR A 134 -8.74 -2.24 -11.97
N GLU A 135 -8.86 -1.37 -12.96
CA GLU A 135 -9.78 -0.23 -12.90
C GLU A 135 -11.24 -0.62 -13.17
N THR A 136 -11.47 -1.56 -14.09
CA THR A 136 -12.83 -1.78 -14.63
C THR A 136 -13.35 -3.20 -14.44
N ARG A 137 -12.48 -4.22 -14.40
CA ARG A 137 -12.90 -5.63 -14.45
C ARG A 137 -12.79 -6.36 -13.12
N VAL A 138 -11.80 -6.03 -12.31
CA VAL A 138 -11.51 -6.73 -11.05
C VAL A 138 -11.77 -5.81 -9.86
N GLY A 139 -12.75 -6.19 -9.03
CA GLY A 139 -13.13 -5.38 -7.88
C GLY A 139 -14.01 -6.13 -6.88
N PRO A 140 -14.44 -5.47 -5.79
CA PRO A 140 -15.15 -6.10 -4.67
C PRO A 140 -16.51 -6.72 -5.05
N ARG A 141 -17.09 -6.38 -6.20
CA ARG A 141 -18.29 -7.05 -6.70
C ARG A 141 -18.08 -8.56 -6.93
N ASN A 142 -16.86 -9.00 -7.22
CA ASN A 142 -16.53 -10.42 -7.36
C ASN A 142 -16.69 -11.14 -6.03
N GLY A 143 -16.07 -10.62 -4.97
CA GLY A 143 -16.22 -11.16 -3.61
C GLY A 143 -17.65 -11.11 -3.11
N ALA A 144 -18.39 -10.04 -3.41
CA ALA A 144 -19.80 -9.91 -3.01
C ALA A 144 -20.66 -11.06 -3.58
N ARG A 145 -20.43 -11.46 -4.84
CA ARG A 145 -21.08 -12.62 -5.46
C ARG A 145 -20.68 -13.95 -4.81
N VAL A 146 -19.39 -14.12 -4.46
CA VAL A 146 -18.92 -15.30 -3.70
C VAL A 146 -19.68 -15.41 -2.37
N VAL A 147 -19.77 -14.32 -1.62
CA VAL A 147 -20.46 -14.29 -0.32
C VAL A 147 -21.96 -14.53 -0.48
N ALA A 148 -22.61 -13.85 -1.43
CA ALA A 148 -24.04 -14.01 -1.68
C ALA A 148 -24.40 -15.45 -2.07
N LYS A 149 -23.58 -16.09 -2.91
CA LYS A 149 -23.74 -17.51 -3.23
C LYS A 149 -23.58 -18.38 -1.99
N ALA A 150 -22.58 -18.14 -1.15
CA ALA A 150 -22.39 -18.88 0.10
C ALA A 150 -23.56 -18.68 1.10
N TRP A 151 -24.22 -17.52 1.10
CA TRP A 151 -25.42 -17.31 1.91
C TRP A 151 -26.67 -18.03 1.39
N SER A 152 -26.73 -18.31 0.09
CA SER A 152 -27.89 -18.92 -0.58
C SER A 152 -27.74 -20.43 -0.79
N ASP A 153 -26.51 -20.94 -0.81
CA ASP A 153 -26.17 -22.31 -1.18
C ASP A 153 -25.27 -22.93 -0.09
N PRO A 154 -25.85 -23.74 0.82
CA PRO A 154 -25.09 -24.37 1.90
C PRO A 154 -23.98 -25.31 1.43
N ASP A 155 -24.15 -25.97 0.28
CA ASP A 155 -23.14 -26.87 -0.28
C ASP A 155 -21.95 -26.05 -0.81
N PHE A 156 -22.23 -24.93 -1.47
CA PHE A 156 -21.19 -23.97 -1.86
C PHE A 156 -20.51 -23.35 -0.64
N ALA A 157 -21.24 -23.02 0.43
CA ALA A 157 -20.65 -22.49 1.66
C ALA A 157 -19.67 -23.49 2.31
N ALA A 158 -20.08 -24.77 2.40
CA ALA A 158 -19.24 -25.84 2.92
C ALA A 158 -17.99 -26.06 2.02
N TRP A 159 -18.15 -25.99 0.70
CA TRP A 159 -17.02 -26.08 -0.22
C TRP A 159 -16.07 -24.89 -0.09
N LEU A 160 -16.59 -23.66 -0.05
CA LEU A 160 -15.83 -22.42 0.14
C LEU A 160 -15.02 -22.45 1.44
N MET A 161 -15.57 -23.02 2.51
CA MET A 161 -14.87 -23.17 3.79
C MET A 161 -13.71 -24.18 3.71
N ARG A 162 -13.88 -25.27 2.96
CA ARG A 162 -12.88 -26.34 2.82
C ARG A 162 -11.78 -25.99 1.81
N ASP A 163 -12.15 -25.41 0.68
CA ASP A 163 -11.28 -25.08 -0.44
C ASP A 163 -11.78 -23.83 -1.15
N ALA A 164 -11.42 -22.67 -0.58
CA ALA A 164 -11.87 -21.40 -1.11
C ALA A 164 -11.29 -21.11 -2.49
N THR A 165 -10.11 -21.62 -2.81
CA THR A 165 -9.47 -21.41 -4.11
C THR A 165 -10.31 -22.02 -5.21
N ALA A 166 -10.69 -23.30 -5.07
CA ALA A 166 -11.48 -23.98 -6.08
C ALA A 166 -12.92 -23.42 -6.18
N ALA A 167 -13.55 -23.11 -5.04
CA ALA A 167 -14.91 -22.55 -5.00
C ALA A 167 -14.99 -21.15 -5.63
N ILE A 168 -13.99 -20.30 -5.39
CA ILE A 168 -13.92 -18.96 -6.02
C ILE A 168 -13.62 -19.09 -7.51
N ALA A 169 -12.74 -20.01 -7.90
CA ALA A 169 -12.41 -20.29 -9.30
C ALA A 169 -13.61 -20.81 -10.10
N SER A 170 -14.54 -21.56 -9.49
CA SER A 170 -15.75 -22.03 -10.19
C SER A 170 -16.70 -20.90 -10.61
N LEU A 171 -16.54 -19.71 -10.04
CA LEU A 171 -17.27 -18.49 -10.44
C LEU A 171 -16.49 -17.65 -11.45
N GLY A 172 -15.35 -18.15 -11.96
CA GLY A 172 -14.48 -17.47 -12.92
C GLY A 172 -13.50 -16.48 -12.29
N TYR A 173 -13.43 -16.39 -10.96
CA TYR A 173 -12.53 -15.48 -10.26
C TYR A 173 -11.20 -16.18 -9.98
N THR A 174 -10.18 -15.87 -10.77
CA THR A 174 -8.82 -16.38 -10.62
C THR A 174 -7.82 -15.26 -10.88
N GLY A 175 -6.54 -15.51 -10.64
CA GLY A 175 -5.47 -14.61 -11.03
C GLY A 175 -4.62 -14.15 -9.86
N ARG A 176 -3.89 -13.06 -10.10
CA ARG A 176 -2.82 -12.57 -9.22
C ARG A 176 -3.33 -12.27 -7.82
N GLN A 177 -2.51 -12.57 -6.82
CA GLN A 177 -2.84 -12.33 -5.41
C GLN A 177 -4.16 -13.00 -5.00
N GLY A 178 -4.44 -14.17 -5.55
CA GLY A 178 -5.64 -14.98 -5.35
C GLY A 178 -5.42 -16.46 -5.64
N GLU A 179 -4.15 -16.87 -5.76
CA GLU A 179 -3.72 -18.23 -6.11
C GLU A 179 -3.97 -19.23 -4.97
N HIS A 180 -3.94 -18.75 -3.72
CA HIS A 180 -4.20 -19.53 -2.51
C HIS A 180 -5.16 -18.80 -1.59
N MET A 181 -6.45 -19.07 -1.76
CA MET A 181 -7.52 -18.41 -1.02
C MET A 181 -7.92 -19.20 0.22
N ARG A 182 -8.29 -18.47 1.27
CA ARG A 182 -8.99 -19.01 2.45
C ARG A 182 -10.16 -18.11 2.82
N ALA A 183 -11.36 -18.68 2.84
CA ALA A 183 -12.54 -18.01 3.35
C ALA A 183 -12.62 -18.19 4.88
N VAL A 184 -12.90 -17.10 5.60
CA VAL A 184 -13.04 -17.11 7.06
C VAL A 184 -14.43 -16.58 7.41
N PHE A 185 -15.25 -17.43 8.01
CA PHE A 185 -16.66 -17.15 8.24
C PHE A 185 -16.85 -16.50 9.60
N ASN A 186 -17.57 -15.38 9.62
CA ASN A 186 -18.06 -14.80 10.86
C ASN A 186 -19.22 -15.65 11.41
N ALA A 187 -19.32 -15.71 12.73
CA ALA A 187 -20.42 -16.35 13.46
C ALA A 187 -20.81 -15.46 14.65
N PRO A 188 -21.91 -15.76 15.37
CA PRO A 188 -22.37 -14.92 16.48
C PRO A 188 -21.30 -14.61 17.54
N ASP A 189 -20.40 -15.57 17.81
CA ASP A 189 -19.34 -15.45 18.81
C ASP A 189 -17.95 -15.10 18.24
N VAL A 190 -17.79 -15.03 16.90
CA VAL A 190 -16.51 -14.75 16.25
C VAL A 190 -16.63 -13.80 15.06
N HIS A 191 -15.83 -12.74 15.11
CA HIS A 191 -15.65 -11.78 14.01
C HIS A 191 -14.22 -11.87 13.48
N ASN A 192 -14.06 -12.05 12.18
CA ASN A 192 -12.74 -12.11 11.54
C ASN A 192 -12.36 -10.73 10.99
N LEU A 193 -11.09 -10.37 11.12
CA LEU A 193 -10.49 -9.14 10.59
C LEU A 193 -9.21 -9.49 9.83
N VAL A 194 -9.01 -8.96 8.62
CA VAL A 194 -7.84 -9.26 7.79
C VAL A 194 -6.91 -8.05 7.72
N VAL A 195 -5.60 -8.28 7.87
CA VAL A 195 -4.56 -7.26 7.72
C VAL A 195 -3.33 -7.85 7.04
N CYS A 196 -2.44 -6.99 6.56
CA CYS A 196 -1.06 -7.34 6.23
C CYS A 196 -0.14 -6.36 6.95
N THR A 197 0.38 -6.75 8.11
CA THR A 197 1.19 -5.86 8.96
C THR A 197 2.47 -5.43 8.24
N LEU A 198 3.06 -6.31 7.42
CA LEU A 198 4.34 -6.10 6.77
C LEU A 198 4.27 -5.22 5.51
N CYS A 199 3.16 -5.25 4.77
CA CYS A 199 3.01 -4.48 3.55
C CYS A 199 1.54 -4.19 3.20
N SER A 200 0.94 -5.01 2.35
CA SER A 200 -0.36 -4.76 1.73
C SER A 200 -0.97 -6.00 1.05
N CYS A 201 -0.54 -7.22 1.39
CA CYS A 201 -1.09 -8.46 0.86
C CYS A 201 -2.63 -8.47 0.97
N TYR A 202 -3.31 -8.74 -0.15
CA TYR A 202 -4.74 -8.53 -0.31
C TYR A 202 -5.30 -9.42 -1.44
N PRO A 203 -6.53 -9.96 -1.35
CA PRO A 203 -7.06 -10.91 -2.33
C PRO A 203 -7.56 -10.23 -3.62
N TRP A 204 -6.67 -9.93 -4.57
CA TRP A 204 -7.02 -9.05 -5.70
C TRP A 204 -8.10 -9.65 -6.59
N SER A 205 -8.10 -10.97 -6.83
CA SER A 205 -9.07 -11.65 -7.69
C SER A 205 -10.53 -11.41 -7.28
N VAL A 206 -10.79 -11.18 -5.99
CA VAL A 206 -12.15 -11.01 -5.43
C VAL A 206 -12.41 -9.62 -4.86
N LEU A 207 -11.39 -8.87 -4.44
CA LEU A 207 -11.56 -7.56 -3.82
C LEU A 207 -10.93 -6.39 -4.60
N GLY A 208 -10.26 -6.66 -5.72
CA GLY A 208 -9.50 -5.64 -6.46
C GLY A 208 -8.25 -5.17 -5.70
N LEU A 209 -7.77 -3.98 -6.02
CA LEU A 209 -6.62 -3.40 -5.33
C LEU A 209 -7.00 -2.91 -3.92
N PRO A 210 -6.10 -3.03 -2.93
CA PRO A 210 -6.39 -2.61 -1.57
C PRO A 210 -6.59 -1.09 -1.48
N PRO A 211 -7.56 -0.62 -0.67
CA PRO A 211 -7.76 0.80 -0.44
C PRO A 211 -6.54 1.43 0.26
N VAL A 212 -6.41 2.75 0.15
CA VAL A 212 -5.27 3.49 0.71
C VAL A 212 -5.12 3.23 2.21
N TRP A 213 -6.22 3.27 2.97
CA TRP A 213 -6.21 3.07 4.41
C TRP A 213 -5.68 1.69 4.83
N TYR A 214 -5.92 0.63 4.04
CA TYR A 214 -5.47 -0.73 4.35
C TYR A 214 -3.94 -0.83 4.30
N LYS A 215 -3.32 -0.06 3.41
CA LYS A 215 -1.85 0.02 3.24
C LYS A 215 -1.18 0.93 4.26
N ALA A 216 -1.97 1.75 4.96
CA ALA A 216 -1.46 2.78 5.85
C ALA A 216 -0.95 2.19 7.18
N PRO A 217 0.12 2.77 7.77
CA PRO A 217 0.64 2.32 9.06
C PRO A 217 -0.40 2.34 10.19
N ALA A 218 -1.32 3.31 10.17
CA ALA A 218 -2.38 3.46 11.17
C ALA A 218 -3.24 2.20 11.31
N TYR A 219 -3.66 1.60 10.20
CA TYR A 219 -4.40 0.35 10.20
C TYR A 219 -3.48 -0.84 10.53
N ARG A 220 -2.36 -0.94 9.82
CA ARG A 220 -1.47 -2.11 9.86
C ARG A 220 -0.85 -2.37 11.23
N SER A 221 -0.51 -1.32 11.98
CA SER A 221 0.08 -1.46 13.31
C SER A 221 -0.96 -1.79 14.39
N ARG A 222 -2.17 -1.24 14.28
CA ARG A 222 -3.19 -1.34 15.34
C ARG A 222 -4.12 -2.52 15.19
N ALA A 223 -4.40 -2.99 13.97
CA ALA A 223 -5.35 -4.08 13.74
C ALA A 223 -4.98 -5.38 14.49
N VAL A 224 -3.70 -5.61 14.78
CA VAL A 224 -3.22 -6.78 15.53
C VAL A 224 -3.04 -6.55 17.04
N ILE A 225 -3.16 -5.30 17.51
CA ILE A 225 -2.95 -4.92 18.92
C ILE A 225 -4.28 -4.54 19.57
N ASP A 226 -5.03 -3.64 18.91
CA ASP A 226 -6.32 -3.11 19.36
C ASP A 226 -7.34 -3.22 18.21
N PRO A 227 -7.75 -4.45 17.84
CA PRO A 227 -8.73 -4.64 16.77
C PRO A 227 -10.09 -4.02 17.11
N ARG A 228 -10.50 -3.98 18.39
CA ARG A 228 -11.78 -3.36 18.80
C ARG A 228 -11.77 -1.85 18.58
N GLY A 229 -10.70 -1.16 18.98
CA GLY A 229 -10.58 0.27 18.74
C GLY A 229 -10.52 0.61 17.25
N VAL A 230 -9.82 -0.20 16.45
CA VAL A 230 -9.82 -0.04 14.98
C VAL A 230 -11.24 -0.20 14.40
N LEU A 231 -11.98 -1.23 14.81
CA LEU A 231 -13.36 -1.42 14.34
C LEU A 231 -14.28 -0.26 14.75
N ALA A 232 -14.11 0.28 15.95
CA ALA A 232 -14.89 1.43 16.42
C ALA A 232 -14.67 2.68 15.53
N GLU A 233 -13.46 2.89 15.00
CA GLU A 233 -13.18 3.97 14.04
C GLU A 233 -13.87 3.77 12.68
N PHE A 234 -14.15 2.53 12.29
CA PHE A 234 -15.00 2.20 11.14
C PHE A 234 -16.50 2.21 11.47
N GLY A 235 -16.88 2.59 12.70
CA GLY A 235 -18.26 2.60 13.16
C GLY A 235 -18.83 1.23 13.51
N VAL A 236 -17.98 0.22 13.69
CA VAL A 236 -18.39 -1.14 14.08
C VAL A 236 -18.12 -1.36 15.57
N VAL A 237 -19.19 -1.51 16.34
CA VAL A 237 -19.14 -1.90 17.76
C VAL A 237 -19.71 -3.31 17.88
N LEU A 238 -18.85 -4.24 18.31
CA LEU A 238 -19.23 -5.64 18.54
C LEU A 238 -19.48 -5.87 20.03
N PRO A 239 -20.35 -6.83 20.41
CA PRO A 239 -20.48 -7.27 21.79
C PRO A 239 -19.13 -7.64 22.42
N ASP A 240 -19.00 -7.45 23.73
CA ASP A 240 -17.74 -7.65 24.46
C ASP A 240 -17.30 -9.13 24.45
N GLU A 241 -18.27 -10.03 24.39
CA GLU A 241 -18.09 -11.48 24.31
C GLU A 241 -17.68 -11.98 22.91
N THR A 242 -17.93 -11.20 21.85
CA THR A 242 -17.57 -11.60 20.48
C THR A 242 -16.05 -11.61 20.33
N ARG A 243 -15.43 -12.78 20.12
CA ARG A 243 -13.99 -12.85 19.86
C ARG A 243 -13.68 -12.24 18.50
N ILE A 244 -12.66 -11.39 18.46
CA ILE A 244 -12.09 -10.94 17.20
C ILE A 244 -10.88 -11.80 16.86
N ARG A 245 -10.92 -12.44 15.69
CA ARG A 245 -9.80 -13.18 15.13
C ARG A 245 -9.15 -12.38 14.02
N VAL A 246 -7.94 -11.89 14.28
CA VAL A 246 -7.15 -11.16 13.29
C VAL A 246 -6.32 -12.13 12.46
N TRP A 247 -6.38 -11.98 11.15
CA TRP A 247 -5.64 -12.76 10.18
C TRP A 247 -4.59 -11.88 9.52
N ASP A 248 -3.33 -12.08 9.91
CA ASP A 248 -2.21 -11.38 9.31
C ASP A 248 -1.68 -12.12 8.07
N SER A 249 -1.74 -11.47 6.92
CA SER A 249 -1.36 -12.00 5.61
C SER A 249 0.16 -11.94 5.42
N THR A 250 0.87 -12.76 6.18
CA THR A 250 2.34 -12.83 6.23
C THR A 250 2.96 -13.85 5.27
N ALA A 251 2.13 -14.65 4.60
CA ALA A 251 2.52 -15.68 3.64
C ALA A 251 1.72 -15.54 2.34
N GLU A 252 1.78 -16.55 1.46
CA GLU A 252 1.06 -16.55 0.18
C GLU A 252 -0.45 -16.80 0.28
N LEU A 253 -0.97 -17.07 1.48
CA LEU A 253 -2.41 -17.15 1.70
C LEU A 253 -3.08 -15.78 1.60
N ARG A 254 -4.26 -15.73 0.99
CA ARG A 254 -5.10 -14.55 0.87
C ARG A 254 -6.47 -14.85 1.47
N TYR A 255 -6.97 -13.93 2.29
CA TYR A 255 -8.16 -14.15 3.09
C TYR A 255 -9.35 -13.38 2.55
N LEU A 256 -10.51 -14.04 2.52
CA LEU A 256 -11.81 -13.41 2.28
C LEU A 256 -12.67 -13.62 3.53
N VAL A 257 -13.13 -12.54 4.16
CA VAL A 257 -14.13 -12.66 5.24
C VAL A 257 -15.49 -12.91 4.61
N VAL A 258 -16.18 -13.95 5.10
CA VAL A 258 -17.59 -14.18 4.80
C VAL A 258 -18.40 -13.62 5.98
N PRO A 259 -18.97 -12.41 5.85
CA PRO A 259 -19.76 -11.81 6.92
C PRO A 259 -21.02 -12.64 7.22
N GLN A 260 -21.61 -12.41 8.40
CA GLN A 260 -22.91 -13.02 8.73
C GLN A 260 -23.99 -12.43 7.82
N ARG A 261 -24.91 -13.30 7.35
CA ARG A 261 -26.08 -12.88 6.59
C ARG A 261 -27.00 -12.05 7.50
N PRO A 262 -27.38 -10.81 7.12
CA PRO A 262 -28.32 -10.02 7.88
C PRO A 262 -29.69 -10.71 7.99
N ALA A 263 -30.35 -10.60 9.15
CA ALA A 263 -31.73 -11.05 9.32
C ALA A 263 -32.69 -10.26 8.41
N GLY A 264 -33.84 -10.85 8.05
CA GLY A 264 -34.82 -10.19 7.18
C GLY A 264 -34.46 -10.21 5.69
N THR A 265 -33.50 -11.06 5.32
CA THR A 265 -33.04 -11.21 3.92
C THR A 265 -33.47 -12.54 3.30
N GLU A 266 -34.30 -13.34 3.99
CA GLU A 266 -34.62 -14.72 3.63
C GLU A 266 -35.24 -14.87 2.23
N GLY A 267 -36.00 -13.86 1.79
CA GLY A 267 -36.65 -13.81 0.48
C GLY A 267 -35.85 -13.12 -0.64
N LEU A 268 -34.66 -12.61 -0.35
CA LEU A 268 -33.82 -11.94 -1.35
C LEU A 268 -33.15 -12.96 -2.28
N ASP A 269 -33.04 -12.60 -3.56
CA ASP A 269 -32.24 -13.36 -4.51
C ASP A 269 -30.73 -13.08 -4.32
N GLU A 270 -29.89 -13.86 -5.01
CA GLU A 270 -28.43 -13.74 -4.88
C GLU A 270 -27.90 -12.36 -5.29
N ALA A 271 -28.52 -11.70 -6.26
CA ALA A 271 -28.10 -10.37 -6.70
C ALA A 271 -28.37 -9.31 -5.62
N ALA A 272 -29.58 -9.31 -5.07
CA ALA A 272 -29.96 -8.44 -3.97
C ALA A 272 -29.13 -8.71 -2.70
N LEU A 273 -28.79 -9.97 -2.42
CA LEU A 273 -27.88 -10.32 -1.33
C LEU A 273 -26.47 -9.77 -1.57
N ALA A 274 -25.95 -9.84 -2.80
CA ALA A 274 -24.63 -9.30 -3.14
C ALA A 274 -24.54 -7.79 -2.91
N ASP A 275 -25.63 -7.04 -3.14
CA ASP A 275 -25.69 -5.59 -2.90
C ASP A 275 -25.55 -5.20 -1.41
N LEU A 276 -25.80 -6.16 -0.50
CA LEU A 276 -25.59 -5.97 0.94
C LEU A 276 -24.12 -6.17 1.36
N VAL A 277 -23.31 -6.85 0.54
CA VAL A 277 -21.94 -7.22 0.86
C VAL A 277 -20.97 -6.12 0.43
N THR A 278 -20.44 -5.39 1.41
CA THR A 278 -19.47 -4.32 1.15
C THR A 278 -18.04 -4.86 1.13
N ARG A 279 -17.12 -4.10 0.51
CA ARG A 279 -15.68 -4.37 0.60
C ARG A 279 -15.23 -4.48 2.06
N ASP A 280 -15.66 -3.55 2.90
CA ASP A 280 -15.24 -3.50 4.30
C ASP A 280 -15.77 -4.70 5.09
N ALA A 281 -16.98 -5.19 4.78
CA ALA A 281 -17.50 -6.44 5.36
C ALA A 281 -16.66 -7.67 4.98
N MET A 282 -16.09 -7.68 3.78
CA MET A 282 -15.21 -8.76 3.29
C MET A 282 -13.75 -8.66 3.74
N ILE A 283 -13.33 -7.49 4.24
CA ILE A 283 -12.06 -7.32 4.97
C ILE A 283 -12.27 -7.63 6.47
N GLY A 284 -13.49 -7.44 6.96
CA GLY A 284 -13.85 -7.54 8.36
C GLY A 284 -13.80 -6.21 9.11
N THR A 285 -13.61 -5.08 8.42
CA THR A 285 -13.71 -3.74 9.02
C THR A 285 -15.14 -3.19 9.07
N GLY A 286 -16.06 -3.84 8.36
CA GLY A 286 -17.48 -3.50 8.31
C GLY A 286 -18.37 -4.71 8.61
N LEU A 287 -19.68 -4.45 8.71
CA LEU A 287 -20.72 -5.48 8.66
C LEU A 287 -21.42 -5.44 7.30
N ALA A 288 -22.10 -6.53 6.94
CA ALA A 288 -23.02 -6.52 5.81
C ALA A 288 -24.14 -5.50 6.07
N ARG A 289 -24.62 -4.84 5.02
CA ARG A 289 -25.71 -3.87 5.13
C ARG A 289 -27.00 -4.60 5.51
N VAL A 290 -27.77 -4.01 6.41
CA VAL A 290 -29.13 -4.48 6.70
C VAL A 290 -30.08 -3.78 5.72
N PRO A 291 -31.01 -4.50 5.07
CA PRO A 291 -32.04 -3.86 4.27
C PRO A 291 -32.83 -2.85 5.11
N GLU A 292 -33.14 -1.67 4.57
CA GLU A 292 -34.14 -0.81 5.18
C GLU A 292 -35.50 -1.52 5.11
N LEU A 293 -36.08 -1.83 6.27
CA LEU A 293 -37.47 -2.26 6.33
C LEU A 293 -38.32 -1.10 5.82
N SER A 294 -38.90 -1.25 4.63
CA SER A 294 -39.94 -0.34 4.17
C SER A 294 -41.09 -0.43 5.19
N PRO A 295 -41.59 0.70 5.72
CA PRO A 295 -42.65 0.71 6.73
C PRO A 295 -43.97 0.13 6.22
#